data_AF-A0A8D8GE80-F1
#
_entry.id   AF-A0A8D8GE80-F1
#
_cell.length_a   1.000
_cell.length_b   1.000
_cell.length_c   1.000
_cell.angle_alpha   90.00
_cell.angle_beta   90.00
_cell.angle_gamma   90.00
#
_symmetry.space_group_name_H-M   'P 1'
#
loop_
_entity.id
_entity.type
_entity.pdbx_description
1 polymer ?
#
loop_
_entity_poly.entity_id
_entity_poly.type
_entity_poly.pdbx_seq_one_letter_code
_entity_poly.pdbx_strand_id
1 'polypeptide(L)'
;MSTLSLTMERAKKAQFWRRGSSFSPSRLPVNPAYVIDRTGAYYPMNHKRRGKALIFTHETFAKATKLKSRKGAKADSKALGKSLKRLGFDVDIYSDKGKEEINKITEKASRQDHSNADCLLVAILTHGDDGDSLCAHDGSYQFSSVWTQFT
;
A
#
# COMPACT_ATOMS: atom_id res chain seq x y z
N MET A 1 25.16 -9.31 -69.31
CA MET A 1 24.80 -10.74 -69.13
C MET A 1 25.27 -11.11 -67.73
N SER A 2 24.47 -11.41 -66.71
CA SER A 2 23.14 -12.01 -66.62
C SER A 2 22.47 -11.53 -65.32
N THR A 3 21.17 -11.25 -65.40
CA THR A 3 20.25 -10.88 -64.32
C THR A 3 19.76 -12.12 -63.59
N LEU A 4 19.62 -12.07 -62.25
CA LEU A 4 18.62 -12.87 -61.54
C LEU A 4 18.06 -12.11 -60.34
N SER A 5 16.80 -11.71 -60.48
CA SER A 5 15.86 -11.21 -59.50
C SER A 5 15.41 -12.31 -58.54
N LEU A 6 15.22 -11.99 -57.25
CA LEU A 6 14.35 -12.78 -56.38
C LEU A 6 13.31 -11.87 -55.73
N THR A 7 12.06 -12.21 -55.99
CA THR A 7 10.83 -11.49 -55.71
C THR A 7 10.29 -11.73 -54.30
N MET A 8 9.51 -10.75 -53.84
CA MET A 8 8.59 -10.78 -52.70
C MET A 8 7.75 -12.06 -52.59
N GLU A 9 7.47 -12.46 -51.33
CA GLU A 9 6.25 -13.20 -51.02
C GLU A 9 5.55 -12.61 -49.79
N ARG A 10 4.26 -12.30 -49.95
CA ARG A 10 3.37 -11.73 -48.93
C ARG A 10 2.01 -12.44 -49.05
N ALA A 11 1.62 -13.22 -48.05
CA ALA A 11 0.24 -13.69 -47.83
C ALA A 11 0.04 -13.89 -46.31
N LYS A 12 -0.67 -12.99 -45.61
CA LYS A 12 -2.12 -12.87 -45.35
C LYS A 12 -2.70 -13.85 -44.30
N LYS A 13 -2.98 -13.26 -43.12
CA LYS A 13 -4.12 -13.40 -42.18
C LYS A 13 -4.56 -14.79 -41.70
N ALA A 14 -4.56 -14.94 -40.38
CA ALA A 14 -5.68 -15.52 -39.63
C ALA A 14 -5.82 -14.84 -38.26
N GLN A 15 -6.82 -13.96 -38.13
CA GLN A 15 -7.45 -13.66 -36.85
C GLN A 15 -8.41 -14.81 -36.57
N PHE A 16 -8.20 -15.55 -35.47
CA PHE A 16 -9.24 -16.43 -34.93
C PHE A 16 -9.22 -16.35 -33.40
N TRP A 17 -10.24 -15.67 -32.89
CA TRP A 17 -10.51 -15.50 -31.47
C TRP A 17 -10.88 -16.87 -30.88
N ARG A 18 -10.06 -17.42 -29.96
CA ARG A 18 -10.55 -18.41 -29.00
C ARG A 18 -10.78 -17.73 -27.65
N ARG A 19 -12.01 -17.90 -27.21
CA ARG A 19 -12.68 -17.40 -26.01
C ARG A 19 -12.19 -18.22 -24.80
N GLY A 20 -11.85 -17.55 -23.70
CA GLY A 20 -11.91 -18.12 -22.35
C GLY A 20 -10.59 -18.59 -21.73
N SER A 21 -10.07 -17.80 -20.80
CA SER A 21 -9.96 -18.29 -19.42
C SER A 21 -10.28 -17.12 -18.50
N SER A 22 -11.47 -17.13 -17.90
CA SER A 22 -11.75 -16.34 -16.71
C SER A 22 -10.72 -16.74 -15.65
N PHE A 23 -9.79 -15.85 -15.32
CA PHE A 23 -8.96 -16.03 -14.14
C PHE A 23 -9.86 -15.89 -12.91
N SER A 24 -10.41 -17.02 -12.46
CA SER A 24 -11.02 -17.10 -11.14
C SER A 24 -9.86 -17.19 -10.16
N PRO A 25 -9.67 -16.22 -9.24
CA PRO A 25 -8.81 -16.46 -8.10
C PRO A 25 -9.49 -17.56 -7.32
N SER A 26 -8.92 -18.76 -7.33
CA SER A 26 -9.36 -19.84 -6.45
C SER A 26 -9.31 -19.30 -5.03
N ARG A 27 -10.49 -19.02 -4.45
CA ARG A 27 -10.66 -18.81 -3.01
C ARG A 27 -10.42 -20.14 -2.34
N LEU A 28 -9.16 -20.58 -2.31
CA LEU A 28 -8.75 -21.54 -1.29
C LEU A 28 -9.07 -20.87 0.05
N PRO A 29 -9.59 -21.61 1.03
CA PRO A 29 -9.79 -21.07 2.36
C PRO A 29 -8.45 -20.50 2.83
N VAL A 30 -8.42 -19.20 3.08
CA VAL A 30 -7.25 -18.56 3.67
C VAL A 30 -7.20 -19.09 5.09
N ASN A 31 -6.45 -20.16 5.30
CA ASN A 31 -6.20 -20.63 6.65
C ASN A 31 -5.50 -19.47 7.39
N PRO A 32 -5.97 -19.11 8.59
CA PRO A 32 -5.31 -18.07 9.35
C PRO A 32 -3.85 -18.49 9.54
N ALA A 33 -2.93 -17.55 9.37
CA ALA A 33 -1.50 -17.82 9.48
C ALA A 33 -1.11 -18.47 10.82
N TYR A 34 -1.95 -18.27 11.85
CA TYR A 34 -1.86 -18.92 13.15
C TYR A 34 -3.23 -18.96 13.86
N VAL A 35 -3.45 -19.96 14.73
CA VAL A 35 -4.65 -20.03 15.60
C VAL A 35 -4.38 -19.26 16.87
N ILE A 36 -4.97 -18.07 17.01
CA ILE A 36 -4.87 -17.29 18.24
C ILE A 36 -5.72 -17.99 19.31
N ASP A 37 -5.09 -18.36 20.42
CA ASP A 37 -5.81 -18.79 21.62
C ASP A 37 -6.69 -17.62 22.09
N ARG A 38 -8.02 -17.82 22.07
CA ARG A 38 -9.00 -16.82 22.51
C ARG A 38 -8.82 -16.42 23.97
N THR A 39 -8.14 -17.26 24.77
CA THR A 39 -7.83 -17.03 26.18
C THR A 39 -6.41 -16.53 26.43
N GLY A 40 -5.61 -16.38 25.37
CA GLY A 40 -4.24 -15.89 25.46
C GLY A 40 -4.19 -14.44 25.96
N ALA A 41 -3.37 -14.18 26.96
CA ALA A 41 -3.18 -12.83 27.52
C ALA A 41 -2.39 -11.89 26.59
N TYR A 42 -1.71 -12.43 25.57
CA TYR A 42 -0.82 -11.68 24.67
C TYR A 42 -0.98 -12.13 23.22
N TYR A 43 -0.79 -11.19 22.29
CA TYR A 43 -0.65 -11.53 20.87
C TYR A 43 0.64 -12.34 20.64
N PRO A 44 0.62 -13.37 19.78
CA PRO A 44 1.83 -14.05 19.34
C PRO A 44 2.74 -13.08 18.59
N MET A 45 3.91 -12.77 19.16
CA MET A 45 4.92 -11.87 18.57
C MET A 45 6.22 -12.61 18.24
N ASN A 46 6.09 -13.84 17.72
CA ASN A 46 7.18 -14.79 17.48
C ASN A 46 7.32 -15.22 16.01
N HIS A 47 6.70 -14.50 15.07
CA HIS A 47 6.91 -14.72 13.64
C HIS A 47 8.30 -14.24 13.21
N LYS A 48 8.72 -14.65 12.01
CA LYS A 48 10.03 -14.29 11.44
C LYS A 48 10.23 -12.78 11.28
N ARG A 49 9.15 -12.02 11.10
CA ARG A 49 9.18 -10.56 10.94
C ARG A 49 8.27 -9.92 11.97
N ARG A 50 8.70 -8.80 12.56
CA ARG A 50 7.79 -7.92 13.31
C ARG A 50 6.65 -7.42 12.41
N GLY A 51 7.01 -7.08 11.17
CA GLY A 51 6.09 -6.68 10.12
C GLY A 51 6.39 -5.30 9.54
N LYS A 52 5.47 -4.80 8.70
CA LYS A 52 5.60 -3.50 8.02
C LYS A 52 5.12 -2.36 8.90
N ALA A 53 5.77 -1.20 8.78
CA ALA A 53 5.31 0.06 9.35
C ALA A 53 5.23 1.12 8.26
N LEU A 54 4.02 1.58 7.94
CA LEU A 54 3.78 2.65 6.97
C LEU A 54 3.61 3.96 7.74
N ILE A 55 4.44 4.96 7.43
CA ILE A 55 4.36 6.28 8.06
C ILE A 55 4.01 7.29 6.97
N PHE A 56 2.78 7.81 7.00
CA PHE A 56 2.37 8.94 6.19
C PHE A 56 2.62 10.23 6.97
N THR A 57 3.43 11.13 6.43
CA THR A 57 3.76 12.40 7.08
C THR A 57 3.46 13.56 6.15
N HIS A 58 2.67 14.52 6.63
CA HIS A 58 2.26 15.69 5.87
C HIS A 58 2.83 16.95 6.52
N GLU A 59 3.81 17.55 5.86
CA GLU A 59 4.41 18.84 6.22
C GLU A 59 3.82 19.97 5.38
N THR A 60 3.62 19.72 4.08
CA THR A 60 3.08 20.70 3.14
C THR A 60 1.76 20.27 2.54
N PHE A 61 0.90 21.25 2.27
CA PHE A 61 -0.44 21.06 1.74
C PHE A 61 -0.65 21.98 0.54
N ALA A 62 -1.40 21.51 -0.46
CA ALA A 62 -1.73 22.29 -1.63
C ALA A 62 -2.47 23.57 -1.24
N LYS A 63 -2.19 24.68 -1.93
CA LYS A 63 -2.74 26.00 -1.60
C LYS A 63 -4.27 26.02 -1.50
N ALA A 64 -4.94 25.20 -2.30
CA ALA A 64 -6.40 25.07 -2.32
C ALA A 64 -6.98 24.60 -0.97
N THR A 65 -6.22 23.83 -0.18
CA THR A 65 -6.64 23.34 1.14
C THR A 65 -6.69 24.45 2.20
N LYS A 66 -5.98 25.56 1.99
CA LYS A 66 -5.80 26.67 2.96
C LYS A 66 -5.19 26.22 4.30
N LEU A 67 -4.63 25.01 4.37
CA LEU A 67 -3.97 24.50 5.58
C LEU A 67 -2.57 25.08 5.74
N LYS A 68 -2.17 25.32 6.98
CA LYS A 68 -0.82 25.78 7.33
C LYS A 68 0.16 24.61 7.27
N SER A 69 1.39 24.87 6.83
CA SER A 69 2.47 23.87 6.87
C SER A 69 2.79 23.45 8.32
N ARG A 70 3.07 22.16 8.51
CA ARG A 70 3.40 21.55 9.81
C ARG A 70 4.92 21.47 10.00
N LYS A 71 5.55 22.61 10.28
CA LYS A 71 7.00 22.68 10.55
C LYS A 71 7.38 21.67 11.64
N GLY A 72 8.35 20.81 11.37
CA GLY A 72 8.80 19.77 12.31
C GLY A 72 8.28 18.36 12.00
N ALA A 73 7.28 18.20 11.11
CA ALA A 73 6.75 16.88 10.74
C ALA A 73 7.84 15.91 10.22
N LYS A 74 8.85 16.43 9.51
CA LYS A 74 10.02 15.64 9.11
C LYS A 74 10.87 15.14 10.28
N ALA A 75 11.01 15.92 11.35
CA ALA A 75 11.74 15.51 12.55
C ALA A 75 10.97 14.40 13.29
N ASP A 76 9.64 14.56 13.42
CA ASP A 76 8.76 13.58 14.05
C ASP A 76 8.78 12.23 13.31
N SER A 77 8.58 12.25 12.00
CA SER A 77 8.60 11.03 11.17
C SER A 77 9.95 10.31 11.20
N LYS A 78 11.07 11.06 11.26
CA LYS A 78 12.40 10.49 11.43
C LYS A 78 12.58 9.84 12.80
N ALA A 79 12.14 10.50 13.87
CA ALA A 79 12.22 9.98 15.23
C ALA A 79 11.35 8.72 15.41
N LEU A 80 10.11 8.76 14.91
CA LEU A 80 9.20 7.62 14.90
C LEU A 80 9.79 6.46 14.09
N GLY A 81 10.26 6.73 12.87
CA GLY A 81 10.89 5.70 12.03
C GLY A 81 12.10 5.05 12.70
N LYS A 82 12.95 5.83 13.39
CA LYS A 82 14.09 5.28 14.14
C LYS A 82 13.61 4.37 15.28
N SER A 83 12.58 4.78 16.01
CA SER A 83 12.02 3.97 17.11
C SER A 83 11.38 2.68 16.61
N LEU A 84 10.62 2.73 15.51
CA LEU A 84 9.99 1.54 14.91
C LEU A 84 11.02 0.58 14.32
N LYS A 85 12.08 1.07 13.69
CA LYS A 85 13.21 0.22 13.26
C LYS A 85 13.86 -0.49 14.45
N ARG A 86 14.04 0.19 15.58
CA ARG A 86 14.56 -0.42 16.82
C ARG A 86 13.62 -1.51 17.38
N LEU A 87 12.32 -1.40 17.13
CA LEU A 87 11.33 -2.43 17.47
C LEU A 87 11.26 -3.57 16.44
N GLY A 88 12.07 -3.53 15.38
CA GLY A 88 12.19 -4.58 14.36
C GLY A 88 11.24 -4.44 13.17
N PHE A 89 10.53 -3.31 13.03
CA PHE A 89 9.67 -3.08 11.87
C PHE A 89 10.48 -2.76 10.61
N ASP A 90 9.95 -3.19 9.47
CA ASP A 90 10.36 -2.70 8.16
C ASP A 90 9.56 -1.42 7.83
N VAL A 91 10.25 -0.27 7.89
CA VAL A 91 9.63 1.06 7.91
C VAL A 91 9.69 1.75 6.54
N ASP A 92 8.53 2.10 6.01
CA ASP A 92 8.35 2.93 4.82
C ASP A 92 7.77 4.30 5.22
N ILE A 93 8.44 5.39 4.84
CA ILE A 93 8.00 6.77 5.12
C ILE A 93 7.54 7.43 3.80
N TYR A 94 6.32 7.95 3.80
CA TYR A 94 5.70 8.63 2.67
C TYR A 94 5.41 10.08 3.04
N SER A 95 6.03 11.03 2.33
CA SER A 95 5.84 12.46 2.58
C SER A 95 4.84 13.08 1.60
N ASP A 96 3.97 13.94 2.12
CA ASP A 96 3.09 14.84 1.37
C ASP A 96 2.31 14.13 0.24
N LYS A 97 1.72 12.97 0.55
CA LYS A 97 0.94 12.18 -0.41
C LYS A 97 -0.47 12.73 -0.63
N GLY A 98 -0.93 12.65 -1.88
CA GLY A 98 -2.32 12.88 -2.21
C GLY A 98 -3.22 11.74 -1.76
N LYS A 99 -4.53 11.97 -1.74
CA LYS A 99 -5.52 10.98 -1.30
C LYS A 99 -5.45 9.68 -2.10
N GLU A 100 -5.39 9.75 -3.43
CA GLU A 100 -5.32 8.54 -4.28
C GLU A 100 -4.02 7.77 -4.07
N GLU A 101 -2.91 8.46 -3.78
CA GLU A 101 -1.64 7.81 -3.49
C GLU A 101 -1.69 7.05 -2.17
N ILE A 102 -2.25 7.67 -1.11
CA ILE A 102 -2.43 7.01 0.19
C ILE A 102 -3.26 5.73 0.00
N ASN A 103 -4.39 5.81 -0.70
CA ASN A 103 -5.25 4.66 -0.97
C ASN A 103 -4.53 3.56 -1.75
N LYS A 104 -3.74 3.91 -2.78
CA LYS A 104 -2.96 2.92 -3.54
C LYS A 104 -1.90 2.25 -2.69
N ILE A 105 -1.25 3.00 -1.80
CA ILE A 105 -0.22 2.47 -0.90
C ILE A 105 -0.84 1.52 0.13
N THR A 106 -1.97 1.89 0.74
CA THR A 106 -2.67 1.07 1.74
C THR A 106 -3.30 -0.17 1.11
N GLU A 107 -3.92 -0.04 -0.06
CA GLU A 107 -4.43 -1.17 -0.85
C GLU A 107 -3.30 -2.13 -1.26
N LYS A 108 -2.15 -1.61 -1.71
CA LYS A 108 -0.99 -2.44 -2.02
C LYS A 108 -0.50 -3.17 -0.77
N ALA A 109 -0.46 -2.49 0.37
CA ALA A 109 -0.01 -3.09 1.62
C ALA A 109 -0.99 -4.17 2.11
N SER A 110 -2.30 -3.99 1.98
CA SER A 110 -3.29 -4.99 2.39
C SER A 110 -3.22 -6.27 1.56
N ARG A 111 -2.81 -6.17 0.29
CA ARG A 111 -2.61 -7.31 -0.62
C ARG A 111 -1.28 -8.04 -0.44
N GLN A 112 -0.38 -7.58 0.44
CA GLN A 112 0.90 -8.26 0.70
C GLN A 112 0.70 -9.53 1.54
N ASP A 113 1.64 -10.47 1.43
CA ASP A 113 1.69 -11.64 2.30
C ASP A 113 2.24 -11.26 3.69
N HIS A 114 1.35 -11.28 4.68
CA HIS A 114 1.65 -11.01 6.10
C HIS A 114 1.68 -12.29 6.93
N SER A 115 1.63 -13.48 6.34
CA SER A 115 1.58 -14.76 7.07
C SER A 115 2.75 -15.00 8.02
N ASN A 116 3.89 -14.38 7.76
CA ASN A 116 5.10 -14.46 8.58
C ASN A 116 5.42 -13.13 9.30
N ALA A 117 4.43 -12.25 9.48
CA ALA A 117 4.57 -10.99 10.19
C ALA A 117 3.72 -10.98 11.47
N ASP A 118 4.27 -10.44 12.57
CA ASP A 118 3.53 -10.33 13.82
C ASP A 118 2.38 -9.31 13.72
N CYS A 119 2.64 -8.14 13.10
CA CYS A 119 1.62 -7.13 12.91
C CYS A 119 1.91 -6.18 11.73
N LEU A 120 0.91 -5.38 11.38
CA LEU A 120 1.05 -4.22 10.51
C LEU A 120 0.85 -2.96 11.34
N LEU A 121 1.70 -1.95 11.13
CA LEU A 121 1.55 -0.63 11.74
C LEU A 121 1.33 0.42 10.65
N VAL A 122 0.32 1.28 10.84
CA VAL A 122 0.09 2.46 10.00
C VAL A 122 0.05 3.68 10.91
N ALA A 123 0.90 4.66 10.63
CA ALA A 123 0.94 5.94 11.32
C ALA A 123 0.65 7.06 10.33
N ILE A 124 -0.25 7.97 10.67
CA ILE A 124 -0.62 9.13 9.84
C ILE A 124 -0.37 10.39 10.67
N LEU A 125 0.57 11.22 10.23
CA LEU A 125 0.96 12.47 10.88
C LEU A 125 0.46 13.62 10.02
N THR A 126 -0.71 14.16 10.31
CA THR A 126 -1.35 15.21 9.50
C THR A 126 -2.22 16.16 10.34
N HIS A 127 -2.87 17.14 9.69
CA HIS A 127 -4.02 17.84 10.24
C HIS A 127 -5.24 16.92 10.22
N GLY A 128 -6.08 17.03 11.24
CA GLY A 128 -7.39 16.40 11.29
C GLY A 128 -8.42 17.43 11.71
N ASP A 129 -9.68 17.09 11.50
CA ASP A 129 -10.84 17.83 11.98
C ASP A 129 -11.75 16.88 12.76
N ASP A 130 -12.85 17.39 13.30
CA ASP A 130 -13.80 16.59 14.06
C ASP A 130 -14.27 15.33 13.30
N GLY A 131 -14.43 14.23 14.04
CA GLY A 131 -14.88 12.96 13.50
C GLY A 131 -13.80 12.18 12.76
N ASP A 132 -14.13 11.71 11.56
CA ASP A 132 -13.31 10.78 10.76
C ASP A 132 -12.42 11.51 9.73
N SER A 133 -12.22 12.83 9.84
CA SER A 133 -11.61 13.65 8.79
C SER A 133 -10.10 13.85 9.00
N LEU A 134 -9.30 13.41 8.03
CA LEU A 134 -7.85 13.64 7.94
C LEU A 134 -7.49 14.42 6.68
N CYS A 135 -6.36 15.13 6.70
CA CYS A 135 -5.89 15.88 5.55
C CYS A 135 -4.76 15.14 4.80
N ALA A 136 -4.93 14.92 3.50
CA ALA A 136 -3.86 14.57 2.57
C ALA A 136 -3.24 15.87 2.02
N HIS A 137 -2.21 15.75 1.19
CA HIS A 137 -1.58 16.91 0.57
C HIS A 137 -2.56 17.75 -0.28
N ASP A 138 -3.50 17.09 -0.95
CA ASP A 138 -4.40 17.68 -1.95
C ASP A 138 -5.82 17.95 -1.43
N GLY A 139 -6.20 17.44 -0.26
CA GLY A 139 -7.53 17.64 0.32
C GLY A 139 -7.82 16.72 1.50
N SER A 140 -9.04 16.77 2.02
CA SER A 140 -9.46 15.91 3.14
C SER A 140 -9.93 14.53 2.67
N TYR A 141 -9.75 13.54 3.52
CA TYR A 141 -10.22 12.17 3.32
C TYR A 141 -10.64 11.56 4.65
N GLN A 142 -11.47 10.52 4.58
CA GLN A 142 -11.94 9.83 5.76
C GLN A 142 -10.90 8.82 6.25
N PHE A 143 -10.59 8.78 7.55
CA PHE A 143 -9.67 7.78 8.12
C PHE A 143 -10.19 6.35 7.83
N SER A 144 -11.51 6.17 7.70
CA SER A 144 -12.13 4.91 7.26
C SER A 144 -11.63 4.40 5.91
N SER A 145 -11.30 5.27 4.97
CA SER A 145 -10.76 4.84 3.66
C SER A 145 -9.41 4.13 3.76
N VAL A 146 -8.67 4.35 4.86
CA VAL A 146 -7.39 3.69 5.14
C VAL A 146 -7.61 2.34 5.82
N TRP A 147 -8.39 2.28 6.90
CA TRP A 147 -8.50 1.02 7.67
C TRP A 147 -9.35 -0.04 6.97
N THR A 148 -10.33 0.37 6.15
CA THR A 148 -11.21 -0.57 5.42
C THR A 148 -10.46 -1.43 4.40
N GLN A 149 -9.23 -1.04 4.03
CA GLN A 149 -8.38 -1.87 3.19
C GLN A 149 -7.91 -3.15 3.89
N PHE A 150 -7.96 -3.21 5.23
CA PHE A 150 -7.42 -4.29 6.06
C PHE A 150 -8.49 -5.14 6.75
N THR A 151 -9.76 -4.94 6.41
CA THR A 151 -10.93 -5.66 6.95
C THR A 151 -11.69 -6.38 5.85
#